data_AF-A0A1J8Q9X5-F1
#
_entry.id   AF-A0A1J8Q9X5-F1
#
_cell.length_a   1.000
_cell.length_b   1.000
_cell.length_c   1.000
_cell.angle_alpha   90.00
_cell.angle_beta   90.00
_cell.angle_gamma   90.00
#
_symmetry.space_group_name_H-M   'P 1'
#
loop_
_entity.id
_entity.type
_entity.pdbx_description
1 polymer ?
#
loop_
_entity_poly.entity_id
_entity_poly.type
_entity_poly.pdbx_seq_one_letter_code
_entity_poly.pdbx_strand_id
1 'polypeptide(L)'
;MPNLATAYFYQRRSQIHTHVSPNIRSRRGSKVAINLPIFIDAKTPRPFVDPTIPWQRSIYPEDPEAKNGAALIDHIYMDAMGFGMGCCCLQLTFQSCNVDEARRMYDALVPVGPIMLALTAASPVWRGYLADVDCRWNVIAGSVDDRTPEERGLKPSKSNTIIPKSRYDSVDLYISNDWINKPEYNDEHVPYNEANFKRLRDHGIDEVLAKHISHLFIRDPLVIFSETIHQDDASSNDHFENIQSTNWQTLRFKPPPPNSEIGWRVEFRSMEVQMTDFENASFAVFIVLLSRAILAFNLNFYIPISKVLMGISLK
;
A
#
# COMPACT_ATOMS: atom_id res chain seq x y z
N MET A 1 20.10 30.11 -18.64
CA MET A 1 20.35 29.11 -17.59
C MET A 1 19.02 28.81 -16.93
N PRO A 2 18.50 27.57 -16.92
CA PRO A 2 17.21 27.29 -16.31
C PRO A 2 17.32 27.48 -14.79
N ASN A 3 16.30 28.09 -14.21
CA ASN A 3 16.23 28.41 -12.78
C ASN A 3 16.27 27.12 -11.93
N LEU A 4 16.98 27.13 -10.79
CA LEU A 4 17.23 25.96 -9.91
C LEU A 4 15.97 25.15 -9.54
N ALA A 5 14.81 25.78 -9.48
CA ALA A 5 13.52 25.12 -9.26
C ALA A 5 13.12 24.16 -10.40
N THR A 6 13.48 24.48 -11.65
CA THR A 6 13.17 23.67 -12.83
C THR A 6 14.04 22.40 -12.89
N ALA A 7 15.29 22.49 -12.42
CA ALA A 7 16.20 21.34 -12.33
C ALA A 7 15.75 20.35 -11.24
N TYR A 8 15.29 20.86 -10.09
CA TYR A 8 14.73 20.04 -9.00
C TYR A 8 13.45 19.29 -9.41
N PHE A 9 12.60 19.89 -10.24
CA PHE A 9 11.39 19.22 -10.76
C PHE A 9 11.70 18.12 -11.79
N TYR A 10 12.80 18.22 -12.54
CA TYR A 10 13.19 17.19 -13.52
C TYR A 10 13.88 15.97 -12.87
N GLN A 11 14.62 16.16 -11.77
CA GLN A 11 15.33 15.07 -11.09
C GLN A 11 14.40 14.10 -10.33
N ARG A 12 13.19 14.53 -9.92
CA ARG A 12 12.17 13.65 -9.30
C ARG A 12 11.22 12.98 -10.29
N ARG A 13 11.10 13.47 -11.53
CA ARG A 13 10.21 12.88 -12.57
C ARG A 13 10.69 11.55 -13.13
N SER A 14 11.96 11.18 -12.95
CA SER A 14 12.48 9.91 -13.45
C SER A 14 12.19 8.72 -12.51
N GLN A 15 12.03 8.93 -11.21
CA GLN A 15 12.17 7.85 -10.20
C GLN A 15 11.28 6.63 -10.43
N ILE A 16 10.02 6.83 -10.81
CA ILE A 16 9.04 5.74 -10.94
C ILE A 16 9.35 4.84 -12.15
N HIS A 17 9.52 5.44 -13.34
CA HIS A 17 9.78 4.70 -14.57
C HIS A 17 11.24 4.22 -14.66
N THR A 18 12.17 4.99 -14.13
CA THR A 18 13.62 4.75 -14.25
C THR A 18 14.16 3.81 -13.17
N HIS A 19 13.55 3.79 -11.98
CA HIS A 19 14.07 3.01 -10.85
C HIS A 19 13.03 2.07 -10.26
N VAL A 20 11.87 2.56 -9.80
CA VAL A 20 10.91 1.73 -9.06
C VAL A 20 10.37 0.58 -9.89
N SER A 21 9.83 0.86 -11.08
CA SER A 21 9.23 -0.19 -11.93
C SER A 21 10.26 -1.25 -12.37
N PRO A 22 11.47 -0.88 -12.85
CA PRO A 22 12.52 -1.87 -13.14
C PRO A 22 12.95 -2.68 -11.92
N ASN A 23 13.11 -2.05 -10.75
CA ASN A 23 13.59 -2.72 -9.55
C ASN A 23 12.56 -3.70 -8.99
N ILE A 24 11.27 -3.35 -8.99
CA ILE A 24 10.18 -4.27 -8.63
C ILE A 24 10.17 -5.47 -9.57
N ARG A 25 10.22 -5.24 -10.89
CA ARG A 25 10.24 -6.34 -11.88
C ARG A 25 11.47 -7.23 -11.70
N SER A 26 12.64 -6.65 -11.52
CA SER A 26 13.89 -7.39 -11.32
C SER A 26 13.87 -8.20 -10.02
N ARG A 27 13.38 -7.63 -8.91
CA ARG A 27 13.23 -8.33 -7.63
C ARG A 27 12.24 -9.48 -7.74
N ARG A 28 11.07 -9.22 -8.33
CA ARG A 28 9.98 -10.20 -8.51
C ARG A 28 10.40 -11.34 -9.44
N GLY A 29 11.33 -11.09 -10.37
CA GLY A 29 11.77 -12.04 -11.40
C GLY A 29 10.73 -12.30 -12.50
N SER A 30 9.72 -11.43 -12.59
CA SER A 30 8.63 -11.47 -13.58
C SER A 30 7.94 -10.10 -13.61
N LYS A 31 7.09 -9.82 -14.60
CA LYS A 31 6.20 -8.67 -14.48
C LYS A 31 5.23 -8.85 -13.31
N VAL A 32 4.68 -7.73 -12.86
CA VAL A 32 3.47 -7.77 -12.05
C VAL A 32 2.34 -8.39 -12.87
N ALA A 33 1.43 -9.09 -12.21
CA ALA A 33 0.29 -9.72 -12.86
C ALA A 33 -0.96 -9.39 -12.04
N ILE A 34 -1.86 -8.63 -12.63
CA ILE A 34 -3.12 -8.20 -12.03
C ILE A 34 -4.24 -8.74 -12.91
N ASN A 35 -5.17 -9.46 -12.28
CA ASN A 35 -6.35 -9.98 -12.95
C ASN A 35 -7.57 -9.47 -12.19
N LEU A 36 -8.41 -8.67 -12.87
CA LEU A 36 -9.71 -8.27 -12.34
C LEU A 36 -10.81 -9.08 -13.03
N PRO A 37 -11.85 -9.54 -12.30
CA PRO A 37 -12.99 -10.19 -12.94
C PRO A 37 -13.64 -9.22 -13.94
N ILE A 38 -13.95 -9.71 -15.15
CA ILE A 38 -14.69 -8.90 -16.13
C ILE A 38 -16.18 -8.90 -15.78
N PHE A 39 -16.85 -7.76 -15.97
CA PHE A 39 -18.30 -7.72 -15.90
C PHE A 39 -18.92 -8.55 -17.03
N ILE A 40 -19.80 -9.48 -16.68
CA ILE A 40 -20.45 -10.40 -17.61
C ILE A 40 -21.81 -9.84 -18.01
N ASP A 41 -21.85 -9.12 -19.13
CA ASP A 41 -23.08 -8.69 -19.78
C ASP A 41 -23.58 -9.77 -20.78
N ALA A 42 -24.79 -9.60 -21.33
CA ALA A 42 -25.43 -10.49 -22.29
C ALA A 42 -24.58 -10.79 -23.55
N LYS A 43 -23.63 -9.91 -23.90
CA LYS A 43 -22.74 -10.04 -25.06
C LYS A 43 -21.26 -10.16 -24.69
N THR A 44 -20.91 -10.26 -23.41
CA THR A 44 -19.52 -10.53 -23.02
C THR A 44 -19.12 -11.91 -23.55
N PRO A 45 -18.06 -12.02 -24.39
CA PRO A 45 -17.61 -13.32 -24.90
C PRO A 45 -17.32 -14.30 -23.76
N ARG A 46 -17.68 -15.58 -23.93
CA ARG A 46 -17.43 -16.64 -22.93
C ARG A 46 -16.77 -17.85 -23.61
N PRO A 47 -15.55 -18.25 -23.21
CA PRO A 47 -14.68 -17.57 -22.26
C PRO A 47 -14.24 -16.18 -22.77
N PHE A 48 -14.10 -15.20 -21.88
CA PHE A 48 -13.46 -13.93 -22.23
C PHE A 48 -11.95 -14.12 -22.20
N VAL A 49 -11.32 -13.82 -23.33
CA VAL A 49 -9.87 -13.74 -23.50
C VAL A 49 -9.60 -12.39 -24.16
N ASP A 50 -8.86 -11.51 -23.48
CA ASP A 50 -8.65 -10.15 -23.96
C ASP A 50 -7.88 -10.15 -25.30
N PRO A 51 -8.52 -9.72 -26.41
CA PRO A 51 -7.90 -9.73 -27.74
C PRO A 51 -6.78 -8.69 -27.88
N THR A 52 -6.69 -7.73 -26.96
CA THR A 52 -5.66 -6.67 -26.99
C THR A 52 -4.33 -7.12 -26.39
N ILE A 53 -4.27 -8.31 -25.77
CA ILE A 53 -3.01 -8.91 -25.32
C ILE A 53 -2.21 -9.34 -26.54
N PRO A 54 -0.93 -8.92 -26.67
CA PRO A 54 -0.13 -9.26 -27.84
C PRO A 54 0.47 -10.68 -27.72
N TRP A 55 -0.37 -11.71 -27.86
CA TRP A 55 -0.06 -13.13 -27.61
C TRP A 55 1.14 -13.68 -28.40
N GLN A 56 1.45 -13.09 -29.55
CA GLN A 56 2.54 -13.51 -30.44
C GLN A 56 3.81 -12.65 -30.29
N ARG A 57 3.81 -11.64 -29.41
CA ARG A 57 4.99 -10.78 -29.20
C ARG A 57 6.13 -11.59 -28.59
N SER A 58 7.35 -11.32 -29.06
CA SER A 58 8.58 -11.99 -28.59
C SER A 58 9.77 -11.01 -28.63
N ILE A 59 9.55 -9.80 -28.12
CA ILE A 59 10.54 -8.73 -28.05
C ILE A 59 11.27 -8.79 -26.70
N TYR A 60 10.56 -9.13 -25.63
CA TYR A 60 11.08 -9.21 -24.27
C TYR A 60 10.95 -10.63 -23.70
N PRO A 61 11.89 -11.06 -22.81
CA PRO A 61 11.81 -12.36 -22.14
C PRO A 61 10.50 -12.62 -21.41
N GLU A 62 9.82 -11.57 -20.96
CA GLU A 62 8.55 -11.61 -20.21
C GLU A 62 7.29 -11.62 -21.10
N ASP A 63 7.42 -11.49 -22.43
CA ASP A 63 6.28 -11.56 -23.35
C ASP A 63 5.49 -12.88 -23.24
N PRO A 64 6.15 -14.04 -23.05
CA PRO A 64 5.46 -15.30 -22.79
C PRO A 64 4.65 -15.38 -21.50
N GLU A 65 4.81 -14.48 -20.53
CA GLU A 65 4.17 -14.64 -19.22
C GLU A 65 2.64 -14.71 -19.30
N ALA A 66 2.02 -13.89 -20.15
CA ALA A 66 0.57 -13.90 -20.35
C ALA A 66 0.06 -15.27 -20.83
N LYS A 67 0.72 -15.86 -21.84
CA LYS A 67 0.37 -17.20 -22.37
C LYS A 67 0.73 -18.34 -21.42
N ASN A 68 1.67 -18.12 -20.51
CA ASN A 68 2.10 -19.10 -19.52
C ASN A 68 1.21 -19.09 -18.25
N GLY A 69 0.03 -18.47 -18.32
CA GLY A 69 -0.97 -18.50 -17.25
C GLY A 69 -1.00 -17.26 -16.35
N ALA A 70 -0.25 -16.20 -16.65
CA ALA A 70 -0.37 -14.94 -15.90
C ALA A 70 -1.71 -14.23 -16.19
N ALA A 71 -2.23 -14.36 -17.42
CA ALA A 71 -3.55 -13.86 -17.81
C ALA A 71 -4.61 -14.94 -17.57
N LEU A 72 -5.60 -14.64 -16.73
CA LEU A 72 -6.69 -15.57 -16.42
C LEU A 72 -7.85 -15.42 -17.42
N ILE A 73 -8.55 -16.53 -17.67
CA ILE A 73 -9.82 -16.54 -18.41
C ILE A 73 -10.88 -15.76 -17.62
N ASP A 74 -11.78 -15.05 -18.30
CA ASP A 74 -12.85 -14.25 -17.68
C ASP A 74 -12.31 -13.11 -16.78
N HIS A 75 -11.08 -12.66 -17.05
CA HIS A 75 -10.45 -11.53 -16.34
C HIS A 75 -9.84 -10.50 -17.28
N ILE A 76 -9.84 -9.24 -16.84
CA ILE A 76 -9.07 -8.14 -17.42
C ILE A 76 -7.63 -8.27 -16.89
N TYR A 77 -6.69 -8.56 -17.80
CA TYR A 77 -5.29 -8.72 -17.47
C TYR A 77 -4.50 -7.42 -17.62
N MET A 78 -3.70 -7.10 -16.60
CA MET A 78 -2.84 -5.92 -16.53
C MET A 78 -1.46 -6.32 -15.98
N ASP A 79 -0.38 -5.86 -16.61
CA ASP A 79 0.98 -6.38 -16.38
C ASP A 79 2.04 -5.30 -16.14
N ALA A 80 1.62 -4.09 -15.75
CA ALA A 80 2.50 -2.95 -15.57
C ALA A 80 2.14 -2.15 -14.31
N MET A 81 3.17 -1.59 -13.67
CA MET A 81 3.02 -0.69 -12.51
C MET A 81 2.08 0.49 -12.80
N GLY A 82 2.11 1.00 -14.04
CA GLY A 82 1.28 2.12 -14.47
C GLY A 82 -0.23 1.86 -14.39
N PHE A 83 -0.68 0.61 -14.45
CA PHE A 83 -2.11 0.30 -14.28
C PHE A 83 -2.60 0.60 -12.86
N GLY A 84 -1.75 0.48 -11.84
CA GLY A 84 -2.12 0.78 -10.46
C GLY A 84 -1.61 2.14 -9.99
N MET A 85 -0.29 2.35 -10.01
CA MET A 85 0.30 3.62 -9.58
C MET A 85 0.00 4.80 -10.53
N GLY A 86 -0.60 4.55 -11.69
CA GLY A 86 -1.18 5.58 -12.55
C GLY A 86 -2.60 6.01 -12.14
N CYS A 87 -3.23 5.33 -11.17
CA CYS A 87 -4.50 5.74 -10.60
C CYS A 87 -4.35 6.91 -9.62
N CYS A 88 -5.47 7.56 -9.33
CA CYS A 88 -5.54 8.68 -8.39
C CYS A 88 -6.29 8.30 -7.11
N CYS A 89 -6.10 9.09 -6.06
CA CYS A 89 -6.75 8.87 -4.76
C CYS A 89 -6.90 10.16 -3.97
N LEU A 90 -7.79 10.14 -2.99
CA LEU A 90 -7.89 11.18 -1.97
C LEU A 90 -7.21 10.69 -0.68
N GLN A 91 -6.22 11.45 -0.20
CA GLN A 91 -5.50 11.14 1.04
C GLN A 91 -5.54 12.31 1.99
N LEU A 92 -5.68 12.03 3.29
CA LEU A 92 -5.73 13.04 4.34
C LEU A 92 -4.66 12.73 5.38
N THR A 93 -3.91 13.72 5.80
CA THR A 93 -2.94 13.58 6.88
C THR A 93 -3.35 14.45 8.07
N PHE A 94 -3.48 13.82 9.22
CA PHE A 94 -3.80 14.44 10.51
C PHE A 94 -2.53 14.54 11.34
N GLN A 95 -2.30 15.67 11.99
CA GLN A 95 -1.30 15.80 13.06
C GLN A 95 -1.98 15.69 14.41
N SER A 96 -1.51 14.78 15.25
CA SER A 96 -2.02 14.57 16.60
C SER A 96 -1.20 15.35 17.64
N CYS A 97 -1.74 15.50 18.84
CA CYS A 97 -1.07 16.23 19.92
C CYS A 97 0.21 15.54 20.43
N ASN A 98 0.26 14.20 20.37
CA ASN A 98 1.40 13.40 20.80
C ASN A 98 1.36 12.00 20.14
N VAL A 99 2.36 11.17 20.45
CA VAL A 99 2.50 9.81 19.90
C VAL A 99 1.34 8.89 20.31
N ASP A 100 0.84 9.00 21.54
CA ASP A 100 -0.23 8.13 22.05
C ASP A 100 -1.56 8.41 21.37
N GLU A 101 -1.91 9.70 21.21
CA GLU A 101 -3.09 10.10 20.45
C GLU A 101 -2.97 9.72 18.97
N ALA A 102 -1.78 9.85 18.37
CA ALA A 102 -1.55 9.43 16.99
C ALA A 102 -1.77 7.93 16.80
N ARG A 103 -1.29 7.10 17.74
CA ARG A 103 -1.50 5.64 17.69
C ARG A 103 -2.97 5.27 17.91
N ARG A 104 -3.66 5.93 18.83
CA ARG A 104 -5.10 5.74 19.06
C ARG A 104 -5.94 6.17 17.85
N MET A 105 -5.59 7.29 17.20
CA MET A 105 -6.25 7.73 15.96
C MET A 105 -5.99 6.76 14.81
N TYR A 106 -4.75 6.29 14.65
CA TYR A 106 -4.41 5.29 13.65
C TYR A 106 -5.28 4.05 13.81
N ASP A 107 -5.32 3.47 15.02
CA ASP A 107 -6.10 2.27 15.31
C ASP A 107 -7.59 2.48 15.10
N ALA A 108 -8.13 3.60 15.57
CA ALA A 108 -9.53 3.95 15.41
C ALA A 108 -9.98 4.02 13.94
N LEU A 109 -9.07 4.39 13.03
CA LEU A 109 -9.36 4.52 11.60
C LEU A 109 -9.12 3.23 10.81
N VAL A 110 -8.46 2.21 11.38
CA VAL A 110 -8.20 0.93 10.69
C VAL A 110 -9.49 0.28 10.15
N PRO A 111 -10.57 0.13 10.95
CA PRO A 111 -11.83 -0.43 10.47
C PRO A 111 -12.58 0.49 9.50
N VAL A 112 -12.30 1.79 9.51
CA VAL A 112 -12.92 2.79 8.63
C VAL A 112 -12.35 2.70 7.21
N GLY A 113 -11.10 2.25 7.07
CA GLY A 113 -10.40 2.06 5.80
C GLY A 113 -11.24 1.36 4.71
N PRO A 114 -11.69 0.10 4.91
CA PRO A 114 -12.50 -0.62 3.93
C PRO A 114 -13.88 0.00 3.68
N ILE A 115 -14.52 0.56 4.72
CA ILE A 115 -15.84 1.20 4.57
C ILE A 115 -15.73 2.40 3.62
N MET A 116 -14.70 3.22 3.81
CA MET A 116 -14.48 4.39 2.96
C MET A 116 -13.99 4.03 1.57
N LEU A 117 -13.24 2.93 1.41
CA LEU A 117 -12.91 2.42 0.09
C LEU A 117 -14.19 2.11 -0.70
N ALA A 118 -15.08 1.30 -0.12
CA ALA A 118 -16.34 0.93 -0.76
C ALA A 118 -17.27 2.14 -0.98
N LEU A 119 -17.41 3.02 0.02
CA LEU A 119 -18.27 4.21 -0.07
C LEU A 119 -17.82 5.20 -1.16
N THR A 120 -16.52 5.26 -1.44
CA THR A 120 -15.94 6.21 -2.40
C THR A 120 -15.67 5.58 -3.77
N ALA A 121 -16.08 4.33 -4.01
CA ALA A 121 -15.80 3.57 -5.22
C ALA A 121 -15.96 4.38 -6.52
N ALA A 122 -14.89 4.47 -7.32
CA ALA A 122 -14.84 5.31 -8.51
C ALA A 122 -14.00 4.72 -9.67
N SER A 123 -13.70 3.42 -9.62
CA SER A 123 -12.85 2.74 -10.62
C SER A 123 -13.48 1.46 -11.21
N PRO A 124 -14.64 1.55 -11.89
CA PRO A 124 -15.31 0.37 -12.47
C PRO A 124 -14.76 -0.06 -13.84
N VAL A 125 -13.91 0.75 -14.48
CA VAL A 125 -13.45 0.53 -15.86
C VAL A 125 -11.95 0.39 -15.91
N TRP A 126 -11.48 -0.70 -16.51
CA TRP A 126 -10.06 -1.04 -16.59
C TRP A 126 -9.70 -1.49 -18.01
N ARG A 127 -8.65 -0.88 -18.57
CA ARG A 127 -8.10 -1.25 -19.89
C ARG A 127 -9.18 -1.34 -21.01
N GLY A 128 -10.19 -0.49 -20.94
CA GLY A 128 -11.30 -0.45 -21.92
C GLY A 128 -12.45 -1.43 -21.65
N TYR A 129 -12.46 -2.13 -20.51
CA TYR A 129 -13.50 -3.09 -20.13
C TYR A 129 -14.14 -2.69 -18.80
N LEU A 130 -15.42 -3.06 -18.63
CA LEU A 130 -16.09 -3.00 -17.33
C LEU A 130 -15.61 -4.17 -16.47
N ALA A 131 -15.18 -3.89 -15.25
CA ALA A 131 -14.80 -4.90 -14.26
C ALA A 131 -15.99 -5.21 -13.34
N ASP A 132 -16.00 -6.39 -12.74
CA ASP A 132 -16.97 -6.79 -11.70
C ASP A 132 -16.51 -6.33 -10.30
N VAL A 133 -15.83 -5.17 -10.26
CA VAL A 133 -15.35 -4.49 -9.06
C VAL A 133 -15.32 -2.99 -9.30
N ASP A 134 -15.54 -2.18 -8.25
CA ASP A 134 -15.70 -0.73 -8.40
C ASP A 134 -14.52 0.09 -7.82
N CYS A 135 -13.50 -0.56 -7.28
CA CYS A 135 -12.41 0.08 -6.53
C CYS A 135 -11.02 -0.27 -7.07
N ARG A 136 -10.06 0.65 -6.94
CA ARG A 136 -8.69 0.49 -7.46
C ARG A 136 -7.77 -0.38 -6.61
N TRP A 137 -8.13 -0.67 -5.36
CA TRP A 137 -7.19 -1.11 -4.34
C TRP A 137 -6.37 -2.34 -4.75
N ASN A 138 -7.03 -3.40 -5.22
CA ASN A 138 -6.37 -4.64 -5.63
C ASN A 138 -5.48 -4.46 -6.87
N VAL A 139 -5.82 -3.53 -7.77
CA VAL A 139 -4.97 -3.19 -8.91
C VAL A 139 -3.69 -2.52 -8.45
N ILE A 140 -3.79 -1.53 -7.56
CA ILE A 140 -2.59 -0.85 -7.05
C ILE A 140 -1.74 -1.81 -6.23
N ALA A 141 -2.36 -2.61 -5.37
CA ALA A 141 -1.70 -3.64 -4.58
C ALA A 141 -0.86 -4.59 -5.44
N GLY A 142 -1.43 -5.08 -6.54
CA GLY A 142 -0.74 -5.95 -7.50
C GLY A 142 0.31 -5.22 -8.36
N SER A 143 0.10 -3.93 -8.66
CA SER A 143 0.98 -3.14 -9.55
C SER A 143 2.38 -2.88 -9.01
N VAL A 144 2.55 -3.00 -7.69
CA VAL A 144 3.84 -2.85 -6.99
C VAL A 144 4.15 -4.04 -6.08
N ASP A 145 3.50 -5.18 -6.32
CA ASP A 145 3.80 -6.42 -5.60
C ASP A 145 5.15 -6.94 -6.09
N ASP A 146 6.17 -6.77 -5.27
CA ASP A 146 7.54 -7.16 -5.56
C ASP A 146 7.88 -8.58 -5.11
N ARG A 147 6.91 -9.30 -4.51
CA ARG A 147 7.15 -10.62 -3.91
C ARG A 147 7.58 -11.67 -4.92
N THR A 148 8.66 -12.37 -4.62
CA THR A 148 9.12 -13.52 -5.42
C THR A 148 8.12 -14.68 -5.36
N PRO A 149 8.21 -15.69 -6.26
CA PRO A 149 7.39 -16.89 -6.16
C PRO A 149 7.51 -17.60 -4.80
N GLU A 150 8.70 -17.60 -4.19
CA GLU A 150 8.95 -18.17 -2.86
C GLU A 150 8.22 -17.40 -1.76
N GLU A 151 8.30 -16.07 -1.77
CA GLU A 151 7.62 -15.21 -0.79
C GLU A 151 6.09 -15.29 -0.92
N ARG A 152 5.58 -15.57 -2.12
CA ARG A 152 4.15 -15.85 -2.38
C ARG A 152 3.72 -17.28 -2.06
N GLY A 153 4.64 -18.15 -1.62
CA GLY A 153 4.35 -19.55 -1.33
C GLY A 153 4.09 -20.42 -2.58
N LEU A 154 4.44 -19.95 -3.78
CA LEU A 154 4.28 -20.68 -5.04
C LEU A 154 5.44 -21.66 -5.31
N LYS A 155 6.57 -21.46 -4.64
CA LYS A 155 7.74 -22.34 -4.66
C LYS A 155 8.27 -22.56 -3.24
N PRO A 156 8.98 -23.67 -2.96
CA PRO A 156 9.65 -23.86 -1.68
C PRO A 156 10.59 -22.69 -1.37
N SER A 157 10.41 -22.08 -0.19
CA SER A 157 11.23 -20.94 0.23
C SER A 157 12.54 -21.40 0.87
N LYS A 158 13.66 -20.78 0.49
CA LYS A 158 14.97 -21.03 1.12
C LYS A 158 15.07 -20.42 2.53
N SER A 159 14.36 -19.32 2.76
CA SER A 159 14.32 -18.62 4.06
C SER A 159 13.13 -19.05 4.92
N ASN A 160 12.23 -19.91 4.40
CA ASN A 160 10.93 -20.24 5.00
C ASN A 160 10.02 -19.04 5.30
N THR A 161 10.34 -17.84 4.78
CA THR A 161 9.50 -16.65 4.95
C THR A 161 8.46 -16.60 3.84
N ILE A 162 7.18 -16.75 4.21
CA ILE A 162 6.05 -16.43 3.34
C ILE A 162 5.55 -15.05 3.74
N ILE A 163 5.33 -14.18 2.75
CA ILE A 163 4.81 -12.84 2.96
C ILE A 163 3.39 -12.77 2.41
N PRO A 164 2.35 -12.76 3.26
CA PRO A 164 0.96 -12.95 2.83
C PRO A 164 0.44 -11.83 1.90
N LYS A 165 0.91 -10.61 2.12
CA LYS A 165 0.40 -9.39 1.45
C LYS A 165 1.46 -8.70 0.61
N SER A 166 1.03 -7.94 -0.38
CA SER A 166 1.90 -7.01 -1.11
C SER A 166 2.43 -5.93 -0.15
N ARG A 167 3.52 -5.25 -0.51
CA ARG A 167 3.98 -4.06 0.24
C ARG A 167 3.01 -2.87 0.09
N TYR A 168 2.15 -2.92 -0.92
CA TYR A 168 0.94 -2.11 -1.00
C TYR A 168 -0.27 -2.97 -0.64
N ASP A 169 -0.84 -2.78 0.54
CA ASP A 169 -2.00 -3.55 1.01
C ASP A 169 -2.65 -2.87 2.23
N SER A 170 -3.75 -3.40 2.73
CA SER A 170 -4.32 -3.08 4.04
C SER A 170 -3.29 -3.06 5.19
N VAL A 171 -3.59 -2.31 6.26
CA VAL A 171 -2.82 -2.35 7.51
C VAL A 171 -2.69 -3.78 8.06
N ASP A 172 -1.53 -4.08 8.65
CA ASP A 172 -1.19 -5.39 9.23
C ASP A 172 -1.42 -5.49 10.75
N LEU A 173 -1.30 -4.37 11.47
CA LEU A 173 -1.31 -4.35 12.93
C LEU A 173 -1.98 -3.07 13.44
N TYR A 174 -2.80 -3.21 14.48
CA TYR A 174 -3.08 -2.16 15.44
C TYR A 174 -1.83 -1.87 16.28
N ILE A 175 -1.62 -0.61 16.62
CA ILE A 175 -0.38 -0.09 17.19
C ILE A 175 -0.56 0.66 18.51
N SER A 176 -1.76 0.92 19.01
CA SER A 176 -1.95 1.67 20.27
C SER A 176 -1.57 0.86 21.51
N ASN A 177 -1.06 1.53 22.53
CA ASN A 177 -0.87 0.99 23.89
C ASN A 177 -2.12 1.18 24.77
N ASP A 178 -3.21 1.70 24.22
CA ASP A 178 -4.48 1.83 24.93
C ASP A 178 -4.96 0.45 25.41
N TRP A 179 -5.44 0.35 26.65
CA TRP A 179 -5.93 -0.89 27.25
C TRP A 179 -7.13 -1.49 26.49
N ILE A 180 -7.82 -0.66 25.69
CA ILE A 180 -8.88 -1.12 24.80
C ILE A 180 -8.31 -1.98 23.67
N ASN A 181 -7.06 -1.77 23.22
CA ASN A 181 -6.40 -2.60 22.22
C ASN A 181 -5.99 -3.95 22.83
N LYS A 182 -6.79 -4.98 22.57
CA LYS A 182 -6.53 -6.33 23.08
C LYS A 182 -5.73 -7.18 22.08
N PRO A 183 -4.89 -8.12 22.54
CA PRO A 183 -4.10 -8.99 21.66
C PRO A 183 -4.93 -9.73 20.60
N GLU A 184 -6.18 -10.07 20.91
CA GLU A 184 -7.10 -10.78 20.02
C GLU A 184 -7.52 -9.96 18.80
N TYR A 185 -7.23 -8.66 18.75
CA TYR A 185 -7.50 -7.84 17.57
C TYR A 185 -6.42 -7.94 16.50
N ASN A 186 -5.19 -8.29 16.86
CA ASN A 186 -4.11 -8.60 15.93
C ASN A 186 -4.07 -10.13 15.71
N ASP A 187 -5.11 -10.67 15.11
CA ASP A 187 -5.38 -12.12 14.98
C ASP A 187 -4.79 -12.79 13.73
N GLU A 188 -3.98 -12.06 12.96
CA GLU A 188 -3.38 -12.54 11.72
C GLU A 188 -1.87 -12.80 11.86
N HIS A 189 -1.35 -13.70 11.02
CA HIS A 189 0.09 -13.92 10.95
C HIS A 189 0.79 -12.77 10.21
N VAL A 190 1.56 -11.98 10.95
CA VAL A 190 2.33 -10.85 10.41
C VAL A 190 3.82 -11.15 10.54
N PRO A 191 4.52 -11.49 9.44
CA PRO A 191 5.98 -11.70 9.47
C PRO A 191 6.68 -10.38 9.80
N TYR A 192 7.74 -10.43 10.59
CA TYR A 192 8.53 -9.25 10.95
C TYR A 192 10.01 -9.59 11.06
N ASN A 193 10.87 -8.59 10.89
CA ASN A 193 12.31 -8.76 11.03
C ASN A 193 12.70 -8.85 12.51
N GLU A 194 13.09 -10.04 12.98
CA GLU A 194 13.41 -10.28 14.40
C GLU A 194 14.60 -9.45 14.91
N ALA A 195 15.62 -9.22 14.08
CA ALA A 195 16.79 -8.43 14.45
C ALA A 195 16.42 -6.97 14.68
N ASN A 196 15.59 -6.39 13.79
CA ASN A 196 15.07 -5.04 13.95
C ASN A 196 14.13 -4.95 15.15
N PHE A 197 13.29 -5.96 15.36
CA PHE A 197 12.41 -6.03 16.53
C PHE A 197 13.22 -5.98 17.82
N LYS A 198 14.22 -6.85 17.94
CA LYS A 198 15.10 -6.87 19.12
C LYS A 198 15.79 -5.52 19.30
N ARG A 199 16.35 -4.93 18.25
CA ARG A 199 17.01 -3.62 18.32
C ARG A 199 16.06 -2.54 18.83
N LEU A 200 14.82 -2.49 18.35
CA LEU A 200 13.82 -1.51 18.79
C LEU A 200 13.45 -1.70 20.27
N ARG A 201 13.25 -2.96 20.70
CA ARG A 201 12.95 -3.30 22.10
C ARG A 201 14.10 -2.94 23.04
N ASP A 202 15.34 -3.26 22.65
CA ASP A 202 16.55 -2.93 23.41
C ASP A 202 16.73 -1.40 23.60
N HIS A 203 16.14 -0.59 22.70
CA HIS A 203 16.18 0.88 22.77
C HIS A 203 14.87 1.51 23.30
N GLY A 204 14.01 0.72 23.96
CA GLY A 204 12.87 1.22 24.72
C GLY A 204 11.58 1.45 23.92
N ILE A 205 11.51 1.06 22.65
CA ILE A 205 10.25 1.07 21.90
C ILE A 205 9.38 -0.09 22.39
N ASP A 206 8.09 0.16 22.68
CA ASP A 206 7.17 -0.88 23.16
C ASP A 206 6.96 -2.02 22.13
N GLU A 207 6.42 -3.14 22.60
CA GLU A 207 6.26 -4.36 21.80
C GLU A 207 5.40 -4.14 20.55
N VAL A 208 4.28 -3.44 20.69
CA VAL A 208 3.30 -3.30 19.61
C VAL A 208 3.88 -2.42 18.50
N LEU A 209 4.47 -1.28 18.86
CA LEU A 209 5.10 -0.39 17.89
C LEU A 209 6.38 -1.00 17.30
N ALA A 210 7.18 -1.69 18.10
CA ALA A 210 8.38 -2.38 17.62
C ALA A 210 8.02 -3.44 16.57
N LYS A 211 6.95 -4.21 16.79
CA LYS A 211 6.46 -5.22 15.84
C LYS A 211 5.96 -4.59 14.54
N HIS A 212 5.20 -3.49 14.64
CA HIS A 212 4.76 -2.73 13.46
C HIS A 212 5.93 -2.25 12.60
N ILE A 213 6.90 -1.55 13.19
CA ILE A 213 8.08 -1.07 12.44
C ILE A 213 8.86 -2.25 11.87
N SER A 214 9.07 -3.32 12.64
CA SER A 214 9.83 -4.49 12.19
C SER A 214 9.16 -5.25 11.05
N HIS A 215 7.82 -5.20 10.96
CA HIS A 215 7.07 -5.70 9.82
C HIS A 215 7.38 -4.90 8.55
N LEU A 216 7.44 -3.58 8.60
CA LEU A 216 7.77 -2.75 7.43
C LEU A 216 9.16 -3.10 6.86
N PHE A 217 10.09 -3.48 7.74
CA PHE A 217 11.47 -3.84 7.42
C PHE A 217 11.66 -5.31 7.00
N ILE A 218 10.58 -6.05 6.70
CA ILE A 218 10.71 -7.30 5.92
C ILE A 218 10.90 -7.03 4.43
N ARG A 219 10.71 -5.76 4.00
CA ARG A 219 10.81 -5.34 2.61
C ARG A 219 12.21 -4.81 2.32
N ASP A 220 12.68 -5.10 1.12
CA ASP A 220 13.88 -4.49 0.59
C ASP A 220 13.62 -3.03 0.16
N PRO A 221 14.64 -2.16 0.23
CA PRO A 221 14.56 -0.81 -0.33
C PRO A 221 14.42 -0.89 -1.85
N LEU A 222 13.49 -0.13 -2.43
CA LEU A 222 13.25 -0.15 -3.87
C LEU A 222 14.16 0.80 -4.63
N VAL A 223 14.55 1.93 -4.05
CA VAL A 223 15.36 2.95 -4.73
C VAL A 223 16.29 3.59 -3.73
N ILE A 224 17.60 3.51 -3.94
CA ILE A 224 18.61 4.24 -3.17
C ILE A 224 19.48 5.01 -4.17
N PHE A 225 19.67 6.31 -3.95
CA PHE A 225 20.60 7.11 -4.74
C PHE A 225 22.01 6.97 -4.19
N SER A 226 23.00 6.92 -5.08
CA SER A 226 24.42 6.81 -4.73
C SER A 226 24.87 7.88 -3.73
N GLU A 227 24.33 9.09 -3.87
CA GLU A 227 24.60 10.27 -3.07
C GLU A 227 24.03 10.15 -1.65
N THR A 228 23.07 9.25 -1.44
CA THR A 228 22.33 9.06 -0.18
C THR A 228 22.70 7.74 0.53
N ILE A 229 23.71 7.02 0.05
CA ILE A 229 24.16 5.76 0.67
C ILE A 229 24.68 6.01 2.09
N HIS A 230 25.49 7.05 2.26
CA HIS A 230 26.04 7.44 3.56
C HIS A 230 25.34 8.69 4.04
N GLN A 231 24.79 8.63 5.26
CA GLN A 231 24.06 9.72 5.89
C GLN A 231 24.46 9.83 7.35
N ASP A 232 24.14 10.98 7.94
CA ASP A 232 24.21 11.17 9.38
C ASP A 232 22.85 10.83 10.01
N ASP A 233 22.77 9.67 10.66
CA ASP A 233 21.56 9.14 11.30
C ASP A 233 21.02 10.05 12.42
N ALA A 234 21.83 10.98 12.95
CA ALA A 234 21.39 11.94 13.96
C ALA A 234 20.59 13.11 13.37
N SER A 235 20.75 13.39 12.08
CA SER A 235 20.14 14.55 11.41
C SER A 235 19.27 14.20 10.20
N SER A 236 19.37 12.98 9.68
CA SER A 236 18.58 12.49 8.56
C SER A 236 17.76 11.26 8.92
N ASN A 237 16.59 11.13 8.30
CA ASN A 237 15.75 9.93 8.37
C ASN A 237 15.48 9.30 6.99
N ASP A 238 16.21 9.67 5.92
CA ASP A 238 15.91 9.21 4.56
C ASP A 238 16.02 7.68 4.42
N HIS A 239 16.95 7.03 5.12
CA HIS A 239 17.05 5.55 5.12
C HIS A 239 15.80 4.89 5.72
N PHE A 240 15.26 5.47 6.79
CA PHE A 240 13.98 5.01 7.36
C PHE A 240 12.82 5.30 6.40
N GLU A 241 12.76 6.51 5.84
CA GLU A 241 11.74 6.89 4.86
C GLU A 241 11.80 6.05 3.58
N ASN A 242 12.96 5.48 3.21
CA ASN A 242 13.07 4.57 2.08
C ASN A 242 12.15 3.36 2.23
N ILE A 243 12.14 2.75 3.41
CA ILE A 243 11.29 1.60 3.73
C ILE A 243 9.87 2.06 4.05
N GLN A 244 9.73 3.08 4.89
CA GLN A 244 8.43 3.59 5.33
C GLN A 244 7.56 4.10 4.17
N SER A 245 8.15 4.89 3.27
CA SER A 245 7.41 5.49 2.15
C SER A 245 7.00 4.46 1.10
N THR A 246 7.68 3.31 1.04
CA THR A 246 7.41 2.21 0.10
C THR A 246 6.68 1.02 0.72
N ASN A 247 6.25 1.14 1.98
CA ASN A 247 5.14 0.36 2.51
C ASN A 247 3.88 1.23 2.39
N TRP A 248 2.98 0.85 1.49
CA TRP A 248 1.81 1.65 1.12
C TRP A 248 0.55 1.02 1.69
N GLN A 249 0.19 1.42 2.90
CA GLN A 249 -0.97 0.86 3.59
C GLN A 249 -2.25 1.72 3.48
N THR A 250 -3.40 1.17 3.91
CA THR A 250 -4.68 1.94 4.01
C THR A 250 -4.58 3.09 4.99
N LEU A 251 -3.72 2.97 6.00
CA LEU A 251 -3.27 4.04 6.87
C LEU A 251 -1.75 4.06 6.91
N ARG A 252 -1.17 5.21 7.27
CA ARG A 252 0.25 5.31 7.56
C ARG A 252 0.47 6.09 8.85
N PHE A 253 1.18 5.48 9.78
CA PHE A 253 1.69 6.15 10.97
C PHE A 253 3.02 6.83 10.65
N LYS A 254 3.08 8.16 10.72
CA LYS A 254 4.21 8.96 10.24
C LYS A 254 4.96 9.60 11.43
N PRO A 255 6.18 9.13 11.74
CA PRO A 255 7.05 9.80 12.70
C PRO A 255 7.34 11.26 12.32
N PRO A 256 7.67 12.12 13.29
CA PRO A 256 8.14 13.46 13.01
C PRO A 256 9.47 13.40 12.23
N PRO A 257 9.65 14.24 11.19
CA PRO A 257 10.94 14.37 10.54
C PRO A 257 11.95 15.05 11.50
N PRO A 258 13.25 14.72 11.40
CA PRO A 258 14.28 15.37 12.21
C PRO A 258 14.29 16.88 11.93
N ASN A 259 14.61 17.67 12.96
CA ASN A 259 14.76 19.13 12.84
C ASN A 259 13.53 19.88 12.28
N SER A 260 12.33 19.43 12.63
CA SER A 260 11.07 20.04 12.18
C SER A 260 10.08 20.22 13.32
N GLU A 261 9.17 21.20 13.18
CA GLU A 261 8.02 21.40 14.09
C GLU A 261 6.86 20.42 13.81
N ILE A 262 6.97 19.62 12.74
CA ILE A 262 5.96 18.64 12.37
C ILE A 262 5.92 17.50 13.41
N GLY A 263 4.73 17.26 13.97
CA GLY A 263 4.51 16.21 14.97
C GLY A 263 4.23 14.81 14.39
N TRP A 264 3.77 13.92 15.26
CA TRP A 264 3.28 12.59 14.88
C TRP A 264 2.00 12.72 14.06
N ARG A 265 1.96 12.01 12.93
CA ARG A 265 0.84 12.12 11.98
C ARG A 265 0.27 10.76 11.62
N VAL A 266 -1.02 10.77 11.26
CA VAL A 266 -1.75 9.63 10.72
C VAL A 266 -2.26 10.03 9.35
N GLU A 267 -1.96 9.23 8.34
CA GLU A 267 -2.42 9.44 6.97
C GLU A 267 -3.47 8.40 6.61
N PHE A 268 -4.68 8.83 6.25
CA PHE A 268 -5.79 8.00 5.77
C PHE A 268 -5.75 7.94 4.23
N ARG A 269 -5.71 6.73 3.66
CA ARG A 269 -5.23 6.52 2.27
C ARG A 269 -6.16 5.71 1.36
N SER A 270 -7.25 5.16 1.90
CA SER A 270 -8.08 4.21 1.15
C SER A 270 -9.01 4.85 0.12
N MET A 271 -9.46 6.09 0.34
CA MET A 271 -10.49 6.71 -0.49
C MET A 271 -10.10 6.87 -1.96
N GLU A 272 -11.04 6.62 -2.86
CA GLU A 272 -10.91 6.99 -4.27
C GLU A 272 -11.08 8.51 -4.41
N VAL A 273 -10.45 9.09 -5.42
CA VAL A 273 -10.70 10.50 -5.76
C VAL A 273 -12.02 10.60 -6.49
N GLN A 274 -12.78 11.65 -6.20
CA GLN A 274 -14.08 11.93 -6.81
C GLN A 274 -13.95 12.95 -7.94
N MET A 275 -14.97 13.06 -8.78
CA MET A 275 -14.95 13.90 -9.97
C MET A 275 -14.94 15.39 -9.65
N THR A 276 -15.60 15.81 -8.56
CA THR A 276 -15.72 17.22 -8.19
C THR A 276 -14.96 17.55 -6.92
N ASP A 277 -14.50 18.81 -6.82
CA ASP A 277 -13.89 19.34 -5.60
C ASP A 277 -14.86 19.27 -4.41
N PHE A 278 -16.17 19.43 -4.65
CA PHE A 278 -17.19 19.36 -3.61
C PHE A 278 -17.29 17.96 -3.00
N GLU A 279 -17.31 16.90 -3.81
CA GLU A 279 -17.33 15.52 -3.32
C GLU A 279 -16.05 15.19 -2.55
N ASN A 280 -14.88 15.56 -3.10
CA ASN A 280 -13.60 15.37 -2.42
C ASN A 280 -13.53 16.14 -1.09
N ALA A 281 -13.98 17.39 -1.05
CA ALA A 281 -14.06 18.18 0.17
C ALA A 281 -15.06 17.58 1.18
N SER A 282 -16.18 17.02 0.72
CA SER A 282 -17.17 16.38 1.58
C SER A 282 -16.60 15.17 2.29
N PHE A 283 -15.92 14.27 1.56
CA PHE A 283 -15.25 13.11 2.17
C PHE A 283 -14.07 13.53 3.05
N ALA A 284 -13.32 14.56 2.65
CA ALA A 284 -12.26 15.14 3.48
C ALA A 284 -12.77 15.62 4.84
N VAL A 285 -13.80 16.47 4.83
CA VAL A 285 -14.43 17.00 6.04
C VAL A 285 -15.07 15.89 6.85
N PHE A 286 -15.72 14.92 6.22
CA PHE A 286 -16.32 13.77 6.90
C PHE A 286 -15.28 13.01 7.75
N ILE A 287 -14.12 12.66 7.19
CA ILE A 287 -13.09 11.93 7.95
C ILE A 287 -12.46 12.79 9.05
N VAL A 288 -12.31 14.09 8.82
CA VAL A 288 -11.89 15.04 9.88
C VAL A 288 -12.89 15.04 11.03
N LEU A 289 -14.19 15.13 10.76
CA LEU A 289 -15.22 15.14 11.78
C LEU A 289 -15.34 13.79 12.48
N LEU A 290 -15.28 12.69 11.72
CA LEU A 290 -15.35 11.34 12.25
C LEU A 290 -14.17 11.06 13.20
N SER A 291 -12.92 11.30 12.78
CA SER A 291 -11.74 11.13 13.64
C SER A 291 -11.84 11.94 14.93
N ARG A 292 -12.30 13.20 14.86
CA ARG A 292 -12.53 14.03 16.05
C ARG A 292 -13.61 13.47 16.95
N ALA A 293 -14.74 13.01 16.39
CA ALA A 293 -15.82 12.41 17.15
C ALA A 293 -15.36 11.13 17.87
N ILE A 294 -14.60 10.27 17.18
CA ILE A 294 -14.04 9.05 17.78
C ILE A 294 -13.20 9.38 19.01
N LEU A 295 -12.27 10.32 18.89
CA LEU A 295 -11.39 10.71 19.99
C LEU A 295 -12.14 11.41 21.12
N ALA A 296 -13.03 12.36 20.79
CA ALA A 296 -13.76 13.17 21.76
C ALA A 296 -14.76 12.34 22.60
N PHE A 297 -15.43 11.36 21.98
CA PHE A 297 -16.40 10.50 22.66
C PHE A 297 -15.82 9.18 23.16
N ASN A 298 -14.52 8.96 22.97
CA ASN A 298 -13.85 7.71 23.34
C ASN A 298 -14.53 6.46 22.74
N LEU A 299 -14.86 6.52 21.45
CA LEU A 299 -15.52 5.43 20.76
C LEU A 299 -14.55 4.28 20.50
N ASN A 300 -14.99 3.05 20.78
CA ASN A 300 -14.23 1.85 20.53
C ASN A 300 -14.61 1.24 19.17
N PHE A 301 -13.68 1.31 18.21
CA PHE A 301 -13.84 0.73 16.87
C PHE A 301 -13.09 -0.59 16.67
N TYR A 302 -12.31 -1.06 17.65
CA TYR A 302 -11.50 -2.26 17.46
C TYR A 302 -12.35 -3.48 17.08
N ILE A 303 -11.93 -4.12 15.99
CA ILE A 303 -12.40 -5.43 15.55
C ILE A 303 -11.17 -6.27 15.17
N PRO A 304 -11.26 -7.62 15.21
CA PRO A 304 -10.19 -8.47 14.70
C PRO A 304 -9.75 -8.05 13.30
N ILE A 305 -8.44 -7.93 13.09
CA ILE A 305 -7.87 -7.40 11.85
C ILE A 305 -8.23 -8.29 10.66
N SER A 306 -8.39 -9.60 10.86
CA SER A 306 -8.96 -10.53 9.88
C SER A 306 -10.27 -10.03 9.25
N LYS A 307 -11.15 -9.39 10.05
CA LYS A 307 -12.42 -8.80 9.55
C LYS A 307 -12.20 -7.52 8.75
N VAL A 308 -11.17 -6.74 9.08
CA VAL A 308 -10.76 -5.56 8.30
C VAL A 308 -10.24 -6.01 6.94
N LEU A 309 -9.41 -7.06 6.90
CA LEU A 309 -8.87 -7.65 5.67
C LEU A 309 -9.99 -8.14 4.75
N MET A 310 -11.01 -8.80 5.31
CA MET A 310 -12.19 -9.23 4.55
C MET A 310 -12.90 -8.09 3.82
N GLY A 311 -12.92 -6.88 4.40
CA GLY A 311 -13.56 -5.71 3.80
C GLY A 311 -12.74 -5.00 2.72
N ILE A 312 -11.43 -5.25 2.65
CA ILE A 312 -10.53 -4.66 1.63
C ILE A 312 -10.45 -5.55 0.39
N SER A 313 -10.54 -6.87 0.55
CA SER A 313 -10.48 -7.80 -0.57
C SER A 313 -11.78 -7.74 -1.38
N LEU A 314 -11.72 -7.06 -2.53
CA LEU A 314 -12.77 -7.12 -3.55
C LEU A 314 -12.82 -8.57 -4.06
N LYS A 315 -13.83 -9.32 -3.63
CA LYS A 315 -14.14 -10.66 -4.14
C LYS A 315 -14.96 -10.56 -5.41
#